data_AF-A0A1G0EEF5-F1
#
_entry.id   AF-A0A1G0EEF5-F1
#
_cell.length_a   1.000
_cell.length_b   1.000
_cell.length_c   1.000
_cell.angle_alpha   90.00
_cell.angle_beta   90.00
_cell.angle_gamma   90.00
#
_symmetry.space_group_name_H-M   'P 1'
#
loop_
_entity.id
_entity.type
_entity.pdbx_description
1 polymer ?
#
loop_
_entity_poly.entity_id
_entity_poly.type
_entity_poly.pdbx_seq_one_letter_code
_entity_poly.pdbx_strand_id
1 'polypeptide(L)'
;MDMTKFNLMTVIIYSLGIVGWLILWKWLVGYPAFKHKKLLYLVFIGAIFTLVINAIFSIAATIPPYDTELKLYAYVEENSKTVAQLSLTICLFIAVGFTKLSTLMAMDELKRFIWLIFWSLFIAVIGCLPLYWMPASDFWLTALRHLKTVPYIYSLFLLGAAAIFFIYALKYRQRKS
;
A
#
# COMPACT_ATOMS: atom_id res chain seq x y z
N MET A 1 23.50 21.90 -1.06
CA MET A 1 23.51 20.49 -1.49
C MET A 1 22.94 20.42 -2.91
N ASP A 2 23.47 19.56 -3.76
CA ASP A 2 23.19 19.57 -5.20
C ASP A 2 21.78 19.03 -5.49
N MET A 3 20.90 19.88 -6.03
CA MET A 3 19.51 19.53 -6.39
C MET A 3 19.44 18.30 -7.30
N THR A 4 20.50 18.08 -8.08
CA THR A 4 20.68 16.93 -8.96
C THR A 4 20.68 15.60 -8.20
N LYS A 5 21.36 15.54 -7.04
CA LYS A 5 21.45 14.31 -6.23
C LYS A 5 20.11 13.95 -5.59
N PHE A 6 19.37 14.98 -5.17
CA PHE A 6 18.03 14.82 -4.60
C PHE A 6 17.03 14.29 -5.63
N ASN A 7 17.01 14.90 -6.82
CA ASN A 7 16.14 14.44 -7.91
C ASN A 7 16.45 13.00 -8.32
N LEU A 8 17.73 12.65 -8.42
CA LEU A 8 18.16 11.29 -8.74
C LEU A 8 17.68 10.27 -7.69
N MET A 9 17.85 10.57 -6.41
CA MET A 9 17.39 9.71 -5.31
C MET A 9 15.87 9.48 -5.38
N THR A 10 15.10 10.56 -5.55
CA THR A 10 13.65 10.51 -5.69
C THR A 10 13.24 9.61 -6.86
N VAL A 11 13.83 9.83 -8.05
CA VAL A 11 13.55 9.01 -9.23
C VAL A 11 13.87 7.54 -8.98
N ILE A 12 15.00 7.22 -8.36
CA ILE A 12 15.38 5.84 -8.05
C ILE A 12 14.37 5.19 -7.11
N ILE A 13 14.02 5.83 -5.99
CA ILE A 13 13.09 5.28 -5.00
C ILE A 13 11.74 4.99 -5.63
N TYR A 14 11.16 5.94 -6.37
CA TYR A 14 9.85 5.76 -6.97
C TYR A 14 9.88 4.82 -8.18
N SER A 15 10.97 4.75 -8.94
CA SER A 15 11.12 3.77 -10.04
C SER A 15 11.19 2.35 -9.49
N LEU A 16 12.00 2.12 -8.45
CA LEU A 16 12.03 0.85 -7.73
C LEU A 16 10.67 0.55 -7.08
N GLY A 17 9.99 1.57 -6.57
CA GLY A 17 8.61 1.47 -6.07
C GLY A 17 7.60 1.07 -7.16
N ILE A 18 7.74 1.52 -8.40
CA ILE A 18 6.85 1.08 -9.48
C ILE A 18 7.17 -0.37 -9.87
N VAL A 19 8.45 -0.71 -10.05
CA VAL A 19 8.88 -2.07 -10.38
C VAL A 19 8.45 -3.06 -9.29
N GLY A 20 8.66 -2.73 -8.03
CA GLY A 20 8.23 -3.53 -6.88
C GLY A 20 6.73 -3.75 -6.87
N TRP A 21 5.92 -2.73 -7.22
CA TRP A 21 4.46 -2.86 -7.29
C TRP A 21 4.04 -3.84 -8.38
N LEU A 22 4.66 -3.78 -9.56
CA LEU A 22 4.38 -4.70 -10.66
C LEU A 22 4.67 -6.16 -10.27
N ILE A 23 5.81 -6.40 -9.61
CA ILE A 23 6.22 -7.72 -9.13
C ILE A 23 5.25 -8.21 -8.04
N LEU A 24 5.00 -7.37 -7.05
CA LEU A 24 4.12 -7.68 -5.92
C LEU A 24 2.70 -8.00 -6.40
N TRP A 25 2.16 -7.20 -7.31
CA TRP A 25 0.83 -7.41 -7.87
C TRP A 25 0.75 -8.73 -8.64
N LYS A 26 1.75 -9.03 -9.47
CA LYS A 26 1.83 -10.30 -10.20
C LYS A 26 1.82 -11.49 -9.23
N TRP A 27 2.54 -11.39 -8.12
CA TRP A 27 2.66 -12.45 -7.13
C TRP A 27 1.41 -12.62 -6.26
N LEU A 28 0.83 -11.53 -5.76
CA LEU A 28 -0.30 -11.59 -4.82
C LEU A 28 -1.66 -11.75 -5.49
N VAL A 29 -1.90 -11.08 -6.62
CA VAL A 29 -3.21 -11.00 -7.27
C VAL A 29 -3.22 -11.77 -8.59
N GLY A 30 -2.17 -11.55 -9.40
CA GLY A 30 -2.03 -12.08 -10.75
C GLY A 30 -2.81 -11.28 -11.80
N TYR A 31 -2.16 -11.00 -12.94
CA TYR A 31 -2.78 -10.25 -14.05
C TYR A 31 -4.07 -10.84 -14.63
N PRO A 32 -4.28 -12.19 -14.67
CA PRO A 32 -5.54 -12.75 -15.14
C PRO A 32 -6.77 -12.28 -14.33
N ALA A 33 -6.60 -11.86 -13.08
CA ALA A 33 -7.69 -11.38 -12.23
C ALA A 33 -8.43 -10.18 -12.83
N PHE A 34 -7.75 -9.35 -13.61
CA PHE A 34 -8.33 -8.20 -14.29
C PHE A 34 -9.45 -8.53 -15.27
N LYS A 35 -9.41 -9.72 -15.89
CA LYS A 35 -10.45 -10.15 -16.84
C LYS A 35 -11.81 -10.32 -16.16
N HIS A 36 -11.79 -10.78 -14.91
CA HIS A 36 -13.00 -11.11 -14.17
C HIS A 36 -13.43 -10.00 -13.19
N LYS A 37 -12.47 -9.23 -12.68
CA LYS A 37 -12.69 -8.21 -11.64
C LYS A 37 -12.14 -6.87 -12.11
N LYS A 38 -12.86 -6.19 -12.99
CA LYS A 38 -12.41 -4.94 -13.65
C LYS A 38 -12.07 -3.81 -12.68
N LEU A 39 -12.72 -3.73 -11.51
CA LEU A 39 -12.41 -2.67 -10.53
C LEU A 39 -10.98 -2.78 -9.98
N LEU A 40 -10.35 -3.96 -10.06
CA LEU A 40 -8.95 -4.10 -9.64
C LEU A 40 -8.01 -3.20 -10.45
N TYR A 41 -8.37 -2.80 -11.68
CA TYR A 41 -7.59 -1.83 -12.45
C TYR A 41 -7.48 -0.49 -11.73
N LEU A 42 -8.53 -0.03 -11.05
CA LEU A 42 -8.51 1.24 -10.32
C LEU A 42 -7.47 1.22 -9.22
N VAL A 43 -7.38 0.10 -8.50
CA VAL A 43 -6.40 -0.07 -7.43
C VAL A 43 -4.98 -0.21 -7.99
N PHE A 44 -4.82 -1.03 -9.04
CA PHE A 44 -3.52 -1.28 -9.65
C PHE A 44 -2.92 -0.02 -10.27
N ILE A 45 -3.69 0.67 -11.11
CA ILE A 45 -3.28 1.92 -11.76
C ILE A 45 -3.21 3.05 -10.75
N GLY A 46 -4.11 3.08 -9.76
CA GLY A 46 -4.09 4.07 -8.69
C GLY A 46 -2.78 4.08 -7.91
N ALA A 47 -2.22 2.92 -7.57
CA ALA A 47 -0.91 2.84 -6.92
C ALA A 47 0.21 3.41 -7.78
N ILE A 48 0.27 3.04 -9.07
CA ILE A 48 1.26 3.55 -10.01
C ILE A 48 1.11 5.07 -10.15
N PHE A 49 -0.11 5.55 -10.33
CA PHE A 49 -0.42 6.98 -10.43
C PHE A 49 0.06 7.74 -9.19
N THR A 50 -0.25 7.26 -7.98
CA THR A 50 0.20 7.90 -6.74
C THR A 50 1.71 7.91 -6.61
N LEU A 51 2.42 6.86 -7.02
CA LEU A 51 3.90 6.83 -7.03
C LEU A 51 4.48 7.85 -8.00
N VAL A 52 3.94 7.93 -9.23
CA VAL A 52 4.38 8.89 -10.25
C VAL A 52 4.12 10.33 -9.80
N ILE A 53 2.93 10.62 -9.27
CA ILE A 53 2.59 11.97 -8.80
C ILE A 53 3.46 12.38 -7.61
N ASN A 54 3.70 11.46 -6.67
CA ASN A 54 4.64 11.73 -5.59
C ASN A 54 6.06 12.01 -6.11
N ALA A 55 6.55 11.26 -7.09
CA ALA A 55 7.84 11.54 -7.71
C ALA A 55 7.89 12.93 -8.35
N ILE A 56 6.88 13.29 -9.14
CA ILE A 56 6.79 14.60 -9.81
C ILE A 56 6.78 15.74 -8.79
N PHE A 57 5.91 15.66 -7.78
CA PHE A 57 5.83 16.70 -6.74
C PHE A 57 7.10 16.78 -5.90
N SER A 58 7.76 15.65 -5.65
CA SER A 58 9.02 15.64 -4.91
C SER A 58 10.16 16.27 -5.71
N ILE A 59 10.24 16.04 -7.02
CA ILE A 59 11.25 16.68 -7.90
C ILE A 59 11.01 18.19 -8.04
N ALA A 60 9.75 18.61 -8.06
CA ALA A 60 9.38 20.03 -8.15
C ALA A 60 9.52 20.77 -6.81
N ALA A 61 9.62 20.04 -5.69
CA ALA A 61 9.71 20.61 -4.35
C ALA A 61 11.16 20.91 -3.95
N THR A 62 11.31 21.94 -3.11
CA THR A 62 12.54 22.17 -2.35
C THR A 62 12.56 21.29 -1.10
N ILE A 63 13.74 20.79 -0.72
CA ILE A 63 13.91 20.03 0.53
C ILE A 63 13.48 20.92 1.71
N PRO A 64 12.47 20.50 2.50
CA PRO A 64 12.02 21.27 3.65
C PRO A 64 13.09 21.29 4.76
N PRO A 65 13.07 22.31 5.65
CA PRO A 65 13.88 22.29 6.86
C PRO A 65 13.56 21.06 7.72
N TYR A 66 14.56 20.56 8.47
CA TYR A 66 14.47 19.36 9.30
C TYR A 66 13.15 19.20 10.07
N ASP A 67 12.74 20.21 10.84
CA ASP A 67 11.56 20.16 11.70
C ASP A 67 10.26 20.00 10.92
N THR A 68 10.21 20.53 9.70
CA THR A 68 9.07 20.37 8.80
C THR A 68 9.06 18.97 8.22
N GLU A 69 10.22 18.50 7.79
CA GLU A 69 10.37 17.15 7.23
C GLU A 69 10.05 16.07 8.26
N LEU A 70 10.40 16.30 9.54
CA LEU A 70 10.07 15.41 10.66
C LEU A 70 8.56 15.25 10.84
N LYS A 71 7.78 16.33 10.66
CA LYS A 71 6.32 16.26 10.72
C LYS A 71 5.74 15.48 9.55
N LEU A 72 6.27 15.67 8.33
CA LEU A 72 5.85 14.92 7.15
C LEU A 72 6.19 13.44 7.26
N TYR A 73 7.34 13.13 7.85
CA TYR A 73 7.76 11.78 8.15
C TYR A 73 6.79 11.10 9.13
N ALA A 74 6.48 11.75 10.26
CA ALA A 74 5.54 11.25 11.24
C ALA A 74 4.12 11.08 10.65
N TYR A 75 3.71 11.97 9.73
CA TYR A 75 2.45 11.85 9.03
C TYR A 75 2.35 10.55 8.21
N VAL A 76 3.41 10.18 7.48
CA VAL A 76 3.43 8.91 6.73
C VAL A 76 3.31 7.71 7.68
N GLU A 77 4.03 7.73 8.81
CA GLU A 77 3.95 6.66 9.80
C GLU A 77 2.55 6.55 10.41
N GLU A 78 1.92 7.67 10.76
CA GLU A 78 0.60 7.67 11.39
C GLU A 78 -0.47 7.13 10.43
N ASN A 79 -0.45 7.52 9.17
CA ASN A 79 -1.36 6.97 8.16
C ASN A 79 -1.10 5.47 7.92
N SER A 80 0.17 5.04 7.95
CA SER A 80 0.49 3.62 7.86
C SER A 80 -0.01 2.83 9.08
N LYS A 81 0.05 3.41 10.29
CA LYS A 81 -0.58 2.80 11.49
C LYS A 81 -2.08 2.65 11.29
N THR A 82 -2.76 3.64 10.72
CA THR A 82 -4.19 3.54 10.42
C THR A 82 -4.49 2.37 9.47
N VAL A 83 -3.71 2.21 8.39
CA VAL A 83 -3.87 1.08 7.46
C VAL A 83 -3.61 -0.27 8.14
N ALA A 84 -2.58 -0.35 8.99
CA ALA A 84 -2.28 -1.55 9.76
C ALA A 84 -3.40 -1.88 10.76
N GLN A 85 -3.90 -0.89 11.50
CA GLN A 85 -5.02 -1.04 12.44
C GLN A 85 -6.29 -1.53 11.73
N LEU A 86 -6.65 -0.90 10.61
CA LEU A 86 -7.80 -1.34 9.79
C LEU A 86 -7.64 -2.78 9.32
N SER A 87 -6.45 -3.13 8.81
CA SER A 87 -6.15 -4.50 8.36
C SER A 87 -6.28 -5.50 9.51
N LEU A 88 -5.79 -5.15 10.71
CA LEU A 88 -5.89 -5.98 11.90
C LEU A 88 -7.34 -6.13 12.39
N THR A 89 -8.12 -5.05 12.42
CA THR A 89 -9.55 -5.07 12.75
C THR A 89 -10.32 -5.96 11.80
N ILE A 90 -10.04 -5.91 10.50
CA ILE A 90 -10.65 -6.80 9.50
C ILE A 90 -10.26 -8.26 9.78
N CYS A 91 -8.99 -8.56 10.08
CA CYS A 91 -8.57 -9.91 10.46
C CYS A 91 -9.33 -10.43 11.68
N LEU A 92 -9.50 -9.61 12.72
CA LEU A 92 -10.26 -9.97 13.92
C LEU A 92 -11.73 -10.24 13.59
N PHE A 93 -12.35 -9.39 12.78
CA PHE A 93 -13.73 -9.58 12.33
C PHE A 93 -13.89 -10.89 11.56
N ILE A 94 -12.93 -11.24 10.70
CA ILE A 94 -12.92 -12.51 9.97
C ILE A 94 -12.76 -13.68 10.94
N ALA A 95 -11.87 -13.61 11.91
CA ALA A 95 -11.63 -14.69 12.87
C ALA A 95 -12.88 -15.01 13.68
N VAL A 96 -13.60 -13.98 14.16
CA VAL A 96 -14.84 -14.14 14.92
C VAL A 96 -16.01 -14.55 14.02
N GLY A 97 -16.09 -13.98 12.81
CA GLY A 97 -17.17 -14.21 11.86
C GLY A 97 -16.93 -15.34 10.86
N PHE A 98 -15.87 -16.15 11.02
CA PHE A 98 -15.37 -17.04 9.97
C PHE A 98 -16.41 -18.03 9.49
N THR A 99 -17.14 -18.66 10.43
CA THR A 99 -18.21 -19.63 10.14
C THR A 99 -19.36 -19.01 9.36
N LYS A 100 -19.65 -17.72 9.58
CA LYS A 100 -20.67 -17.00 8.81
C LYS A 100 -20.12 -16.61 7.45
N LEU A 101 -18.92 -16.03 7.39
CA LEU A 101 -18.25 -15.63 6.15
C LEU A 101 -18.05 -16.80 5.19
N SER A 102 -17.73 -17.98 5.69
CA SER A 102 -17.56 -19.19 4.88
C SER A 102 -18.84 -19.65 4.20
N THR A 103 -20.01 -19.31 4.75
CA THR A 103 -21.31 -19.52 4.09
C THR A 103 -21.65 -18.42 3.08
N LEU A 104 -21.10 -17.21 3.26
CA LEU A 104 -21.36 -16.03 2.43
C LEU A 104 -20.44 -15.95 1.21
N MET A 105 -19.24 -16.54 1.27
CA MET A 105 -18.22 -16.43 0.23
C MET A 105 -17.66 -17.79 -0.14
N ALA A 106 -17.32 -17.97 -1.43
CA ALA A 106 -16.55 -19.13 -1.87
C ALA A 106 -15.18 -19.15 -1.15
N MET A 107 -14.74 -20.35 -0.75
CA MET A 107 -13.51 -20.54 0.01
C MET A 107 -12.28 -19.91 -0.64
N ASP A 108 -12.16 -20.00 -1.97
CA ASP A 108 -11.01 -19.43 -2.69
C ASP A 108 -10.98 -17.90 -2.68
N GLU A 109 -12.15 -17.26 -2.76
CA GLU A 109 -12.26 -15.79 -2.69
C GLU A 109 -12.00 -15.30 -1.26
N LEU A 110 -12.48 -16.04 -0.25
CA LEU A 110 -12.20 -15.74 1.16
C LEU A 110 -10.70 -15.88 1.48
N LYS A 111 -10.04 -16.93 0.99
CA LYS A 111 -8.59 -17.11 1.14
C LYS A 111 -7.81 -15.96 0.49
N ARG A 112 -8.18 -15.57 -0.74
CA ARG A 112 -7.55 -14.42 -1.44
C ARG A 112 -7.78 -13.10 -0.70
N PHE A 113 -8.98 -12.89 -0.17
CA PHE A 113 -9.29 -11.72 0.64
C PHE A 113 -8.39 -11.64 1.88
N ILE A 114 -8.33 -12.72 2.68
CA ILE A 114 -7.48 -12.80 3.88
C ILE A 114 -6.00 -12.61 3.52
N TRP A 115 -5.55 -13.24 2.44
CA TRP A 115 -4.18 -13.12 1.93
C TRP A 115 -3.80 -11.66 1.65
N LEU A 116 -4.66 -10.92 0.96
CA LEU A 116 -4.39 -9.50 0.65
C LEU A 116 -4.42 -8.61 1.89
N ILE A 117 -5.33 -8.88 2.85
CA ILE A 117 -5.35 -8.16 4.14
C ILE A 117 -4.05 -8.41 4.91
N PHE A 118 -3.59 -9.66 4.97
CA PHE A 118 -2.34 -10.02 5.62
C PHE A 118 -1.15 -9.28 4.99
N TRP A 119 -1.04 -9.26 3.66
CA TRP A 119 0.05 -8.55 2.98
C TRP A 119 -0.03 -7.03 3.12
N SER A 120 -1.24 -6.47 3.14
CA SER A 120 -1.44 -5.06 3.49
C SER A 120 -0.86 -4.75 4.87
N LEU A 121 -1.25 -5.54 5.89
CA LEU A 121 -0.76 -5.40 7.26
C LEU A 121 0.76 -5.57 7.34
N PHE A 122 1.28 -6.65 6.76
CA PHE A 122 2.70 -7.01 6.83
C PHE A 122 3.57 -5.91 6.22
N ILE A 123 3.20 -5.39 5.04
CA ILE A 123 3.95 -4.32 4.37
C ILE A 123 3.83 -3.00 5.12
N ALA A 124 2.64 -2.65 5.66
CA ALA A 124 2.48 -1.46 6.48
C ALA A 124 3.37 -1.50 7.71
N VAL A 125 3.40 -2.65 8.41
CA VAL A 125 4.22 -2.83 9.61
C VAL A 125 5.68 -2.84 9.23
N ILE A 126 6.18 -3.82 8.48
CA ILE A 126 7.62 -4.00 8.25
C ILE A 126 8.22 -2.88 7.38
N GLY A 127 7.47 -2.39 6.39
CA GLY A 127 7.98 -1.40 5.45
C GLY A 127 7.94 0.04 5.95
N CYS A 128 7.01 0.38 6.86
CA CYS A 128 6.79 1.77 7.26
C CYS A 128 6.98 2.04 8.76
N LEU A 129 6.73 1.09 9.67
CA LEU A 129 6.71 1.40 11.11
C LEU A 129 8.05 1.24 11.85
N PRO A 130 8.95 0.30 11.49
CA PRO A 130 10.25 0.22 12.13
C PRO A 130 11.03 1.53 12.00
N LEU A 131 11.56 1.98 13.12
CA LEU A 131 12.55 3.06 13.19
C LEU A 131 13.87 2.44 13.62
N TYR A 132 14.70 2.05 12.65
CA TYR A 132 16.03 1.48 12.93
C TYR A 132 17.08 2.57 13.13
N TRP A 133 16.88 3.75 12.52
CA TRP A 133 17.83 4.86 12.54
C TRP A 133 17.11 6.18 12.22
N MET A 134 17.50 7.26 12.89
CA MET A 134 17.01 8.61 12.61
C MET A 134 18.18 9.49 12.14
N PRO A 135 18.17 9.97 10.88
CA PRO A 135 19.24 10.82 10.36
C PRO A 135 19.16 12.23 10.91
N ALA A 136 20.32 12.87 11.15
CA ALA A 136 20.39 14.28 11.59
C ALA A 136 20.30 15.30 10.43
N SER A 137 20.26 14.86 9.18
CA SER A 137 20.24 15.75 8.01
C SER A 137 18.89 15.72 7.29
N ASP A 138 18.44 16.87 6.82
CA ASP A 138 17.20 17.06 6.03
C ASP A 138 17.13 16.11 4.83
N PHE A 139 18.26 15.94 4.15
CA PHE A 139 18.37 15.07 2.97
C PHE A 139 18.01 13.62 3.27
N TRP A 140 18.71 13.00 4.22
CA TRP A 140 18.51 11.60 4.58
C TRP A 140 17.16 11.38 5.23
N LEU A 141 16.62 12.37 5.96
CA LEU A 141 15.27 12.28 6.51
C LEU A 141 14.22 12.25 5.40
N THR A 142 14.40 13.09 4.38
CA THR A 142 13.54 13.10 3.18
C THR A 142 13.65 11.78 2.41
N ALA A 143 14.86 11.24 2.27
CA ALA A 143 15.08 9.92 1.68
C ALA A 143 14.30 8.83 2.43
N LEU A 144 14.38 8.83 3.77
CA LEU A 144 13.69 7.87 4.63
C LEU A 144 12.17 8.00 4.47
N ARG A 145 11.64 9.22 4.41
CA ARG A 145 10.21 9.45 4.16
C ARG A 145 9.78 8.85 2.83
N HIS A 146 10.51 9.08 1.75
CA HIS A 146 10.19 8.48 0.44
C HIS A 146 10.24 6.95 0.48
N LEU A 147 11.26 6.38 1.13
CA LEU A 147 11.39 4.93 1.32
C LEU A 147 10.22 4.33 2.11
N LYS A 148 9.66 5.06 3.09
CA LYS A 148 8.46 4.65 3.84
C LYS A 148 7.15 4.89 3.10
N THR A 149 7.12 5.92 2.24
CA THR A 149 5.93 6.27 1.45
C THR A 149 5.58 5.15 0.46
N VAL A 150 6.58 4.50 -0.16
CA VAL A 150 6.37 3.38 -1.10
C VAL A 150 5.59 2.20 -0.47
N PRO A 151 6.04 1.58 0.64
CA PRO A 151 5.30 0.49 1.27
C PRO A 151 3.97 0.95 1.88
N TYR A 152 3.86 2.20 2.34
CA TYR A 152 2.56 2.77 2.72
C TYR A 152 1.56 2.77 1.55
N ILE A 153 1.98 3.21 0.36
CA ILE A 153 1.13 3.17 -0.83
C ILE A 153 0.75 1.73 -1.15
N TYR A 154 1.70 0.80 -1.11
CA TYR A 154 1.42 -0.61 -1.37
C TYR A 154 0.37 -1.18 -0.43
N SER A 155 0.52 -0.97 0.87
CA SER A 155 -0.42 -1.50 1.87
C SER A 155 -1.82 -0.93 1.66
N LEU A 156 -1.93 0.38 1.44
CA LEU A 156 -3.20 1.04 1.16
C LEU A 156 -3.91 0.46 -0.06
N PHE A 157 -3.20 0.31 -1.18
CA PHE A 157 -3.81 -0.22 -2.40
C PHE A 157 -4.07 -1.73 -2.30
N LEU A 158 -3.26 -2.52 -1.58
CA LEU A 158 -3.59 -3.93 -1.30
C LEU A 158 -4.85 -4.07 -0.44
N LEU A 159 -5.04 -3.20 0.55
CA LEU A 159 -6.27 -3.14 1.33
C LEU A 159 -7.48 -2.82 0.43
N GLY A 160 -7.31 -1.87 -0.49
CA GLY A 160 -8.30 -1.57 -1.53
C GLY A 160 -8.60 -2.77 -2.45
N ALA A 161 -7.58 -3.52 -2.86
CA ALA A 161 -7.77 -4.74 -3.65
C ALA A 161 -8.58 -5.78 -2.85
N ALA A 162 -8.26 -5.99 -1.58
CA ALA A 162 -8.99 -6.90 -0.70
C ALA A 162 -10.48 -6.51 -0.61
N ALA A 163 -10.79 -5.23 -0.41
CA ALA A 163 -12.16 -4.73 -0.41
C ALA A 163 -12.90 -5.02 -1.73
N ILE A 164 -12.22 -4.86 -2.87
CA ILE A 164 -12.80 -5.21 -4.17
C ILE A 164 -13.09 -6.71 -4.27
N PHE A 165 -12.16 -7.58 -3.88
CA PHE A 165 -12.38 -9.03 -3.85
C PHE A 165 -13.60 -9.39 -3.01
N PHE A 166 -13.76 -8.76 -1.84
CA PHE A 166 -14.91 -8.92 -0.97
C PHE A 166 -16.23 -8.51 -1.67
N ILE A 167 -16.28 -7.34 -2.30
CA ILE A 167 -17.47 -6.85 -3.03
C ILE A 167 -17.86 -7.81 -4.16
N TYR A 168 -16.90 -8.27 -4.96
CA TYR A 168 -17.19 -9.21 -6.04
C TYR A 168 -17.72 -10.55 -5.52
N ALA A 169 -17.20 -11.05 -4.39
CA ALA A 169 -17.68 -12.27 -3.78
C ALA A 169 -19.14 -12.14 -3.33
N LEU A 170 -19.51 -11.01 -2.70
CA LEU A 170 -20.89 -10.75 -2.30
C LEU A 170 -21.85 -10.67 -3.51
N LYS A 171 -21.44 -9.96 -4.57
CA LYS A 171 -22.26 -9.80 -5.79
C LYS A 171 -22.49 -11.12 -6.52
N TYR A 172 -21.50 -12.02 -6.53
CA TYR A 172 -21.63 -13.33 -7.16
C TYR A 172 -22.70 -14.19 -6.47
N ARG A 173 -22.83 -14.11 -5.14
CA ARG A 173 -23.83 -14.86 -4.38
C ARG A 173 -25.25 -14.35 -4.61
N GLN A 174 -25.45 -13.03 -4.67
CA GLN A 174 -26.77 -12.44 -4.95
C GLN A 174 -27.34 -12.86 -6.31
N ARG A 175 -26.50 -13.27 -7.27
CA ARG A 175 -26.96 -13.77 -8.57
C ARG A 175 -27.34 -15.26 -8.56
N LYS A 176 -27.02 -15.98 -7.49
CA LYS A 176 -27.30 -17.41 -7.33
C LYS A 176 -28.46 -17.72 -6.38
N SER A 177 -28.89 -16.77 -5.54
CA SER A 177 -30.13 -16.87 -4.76
C SER A 177 -31.30 -16.31 -5.55
#